data_AF-A0A9P5M4L9-F1
#
_entry.id   AF-A0A9P5M4L9-F1
#
_cell.length_a   1.000
_cell.length_b   1.000
_cell.length_c   1.000
_cell.angle_alpha   90.00
_cell.angle_beta   90.00
_cell.angle_gamma   90.00
#
_symmetry.space_group_name_H-M   'P 1'
#
loop_
_entity.id
_entity.type
_entity.pdbx_description
1 polymer ?
#
loop_
_entity_poly.entity_id
_entity_poly.type
_entity_poly.pdbx_seq_one_letter_code
_entity_poly.pdbx_strand_id
1 'polypeptide(L)'
;MDRITQTTQSDSVVITGKKTNAQTDEVVITEKKSTAHNNVLTYKQRKSTSPALLGIPAEIIKMIAELLPGKNAACLTLCSRSMKEMLGDRYLIAMRIPYKLFNFSPRVEITFVELLARDLPQHFACFECDRIHQARTIKWPNNTKDHLGCETCARRRQNVYILRPSSPFEIHFAQVYLAAKQHRTGIDLGLPLEAFRHQEVTHSRFWNVTTLLSVDARFVSNELVLRSQTWDFVPLNLKDRDAEILNYGGITTRACKHSDRYTNCFFTRGQCSYCRMHFQARQKHHGEAGIVFILTRWINLGAGLDPKDHKWQSHISRKGLFRAHTHPVVSIKEAFEDQEGLSLEEFTSGNEKLLREWRDQPSN
;
A
#
# COMPACT_ATOMS: atom_id res chain seq x y z
N MET A 1 -39.80 14.59 78.90
CA MET A 1 -40.86 13.62 78.60
C MET A 1 -40.46 12.94 77.31
N ASP A 2 -39.41 12.14 77.36
CA ASP A 2 -39.38 10.74 77.81
C ASP A 2 -39.44 9.85 76.56
N ARG A 3 -38.31 9.26 76.16
CA ARG A 3 -37.85 7.90 76.52
C ARG A 3 -38.65 6.90 75.66
N ILE A 4 -38.10 5.89 74.99
CA ILE A 4 -37.15 4.85 75.42
C ILE A 4 -36.58 4.26 74.10
N THR A 5 -35.27 4.27 73.84
CA THR A 5 -34.27 3.22 74.13
C THR A 5 -34.62 1.83 73.55
N GLN A 6 -33.68 1.19 72.84
CA GLN A 6 -32.92 -0.01 73.30
C GLN A 6 -33.22 -1.16 72.30
N THR A 7 -32.33 -2.09 71.89
CA THR A 7 -30.90 -2.36 72.07
C THR A 7 -30.56 -3.62 71.25
N THR A 8 -29.28 -3.76 70.84
CA THR A 8 -28.37 -4.95 70.84
C THR A 8 -28.88 -6.32 70.33
N GLN A 9 -28.05 -7.27 69.89
CA GLN A 9 -26.64 -7.64 70.13
C GLN A 9 -26.25 -8.62 69.00
N SER A 10 -25.02 -8.59 68.45
CA SER A 10 -23.86 -9.45 68.79
C SER A 10 -24.18 -10.96 68.81
N ASP A 11 -23.35 -11.87 68.29
CA ASP A 11 -21.93 -12.11 68.58
C ASP A 11 -21.44 -13.18 67.57
N SER A 12 -20.26 -13.05 66.94
CA SER A 12 -18.96 -13.66 67.34
C SER A 12 -18.99 -15.21 67.42
N VAL A 13 -18.02 -16.00 66.97
CA VAL A 13 -16.58 -16.09 67.26
C VAL A 13 -15.96 -17.05 66.20
N VAL A 14 -14.83 -16.78 65.53
CA VAL A 14 -13.42 -17.19 65.83
C VAL A 14 -13.26 -18.72 66.12
N ILE A 15 -12.23 -19.52 65.84
CA ILE A 15 -10.78 -19.35 65.71
C ILE A 15 -10.15 -20.62 65.02
N THR A 16 -8.96 -20.44 64.44
CA THR A 16 -7.78 -21.36 64.37
C THR A 16 -7.78 -22.52 63.36
N GLY A 17 -6.72 -22.81 62.60
CA GLY A 17 -5.34 -22.29 62.56
C GLY A 17 -4.33 -23.44 62.51
N LYS A 18 -3.55 -23.58 61.43
CA LYS A 18 -2.08 -23.83 61.43
C LYS A 18 -1.51 -24.22 60.05
N LYS A 19 -0.32 -23.67 59.80
CA LYS A 19 0.66 -23.94 58.74
C LYS A 19 1.09 -25.41 58.65
N THR A 20 1.41 -25.88 57.43
CA THR A 20 2.77 -26.29 57.03
C THR A 20 2.89 -26.47 55.51
N ASN A 21 4.09 -26.16 54.99
CA ASN A 21 4.50 -26.10 53.59
C ASN A 21 4.47 -27.46 52.88
N ALA A 22 4.14 -27.46 51.58
CA ALA A 22 4.79 -28.31 50.58
C ALA A 22 4.63 -27.73 49.17
N GLN A 23 5.79 -27.63 48.53
CA GLN A 23 6.16 -27.27 47.16
C GLN A 23 5.58 -28.22 46.11
N THR A 24 5.00 -27.70 45.02
CA THR A 24 5.12 -28.28 43.64
C THR A 24 4.48 -27.37 42.58
N ASP A 25 5.36 -26.90 41.68
CA ASP A 25 5.26 -26.84 40.23
C ASP A 25 4.18 -25.98 39.54
N GLU A 26 4.62 -24.76 39.23
CA GLU A 26 4.20 -23.95 38.09
C GLU A 26 4.28 -24.73 36.77
N VAL A 27 3.16 -24.81 36.04
CA VAL A 27 3.18 -25.00 34.59
C VAL A 27 2.67 -23.71 33.95
N VAL A 28 3.56 -22.73 33.85
CA VAL A 28 3.39 -21.55 33.01
C VAL A 28 3.63 -22.00 31.57
N ILE A 29 2.55 -22.09 30.80
CA ILE A 29 2.62 -22.26 29.35
C ILE A 29 3.20 -20.97 28.78
N THR A 30 4.50 -20.99 28.51
CA THR A 30 5.23 -19.92 27.83
C THR A 30 4.96 -20.02 26.33
N GLU A 31 4.17 -19.09 25.80
CA GLU A 31 4.16 -18.81 24.37
C GLU A 31 5.56 -18.31 23.95
N LYS A 32 6.27 -19.15 23.19
CA LYS A 32 7.52 -18.77 22.52
C LYS A 32 7.23 -17.73 21.43
N LYS A 33 7.18 -16.46 21.83
CA LYS A 33 7.27 -15.32 20.92
C LYS A 33 8.71 -15.26 20.41
N SER A 34 8.92 -15.73 19.18
CA SER A 34 10.19 -15.64 18.46
C SER A 34 10.62 -14.17 18.35
N THR A 35 11.57 -13.77 19.20
CA THR A 35 12.26 -12.49 19.13
C THR A 35 13.14 -12.45 17.89
N ALA A 36 12.64 -11.81 16.83
CA ALA A 36 13.51 -11.26 15.80
C ALA A 36 14.39 -10.18 16.44
N HIS A 37 15.65 -10.51 16.70
CA HIS A 37 16.69 -9.59 17.15
C HIS A 37 16.92 -8.49 16.11
N ASN A 38 16.20 -7.38 16.24
CA ASN A 38 16.60 -6.11 15.64
C ASN A 38 17.31 -5.30 16.72
N ASN A 39 18.63 -5.37 16.70
CA ASN A 39 19.52 -4.52 17.48
C ASN A 39 19.27 -3.05 17.12
N VAL A 40 18.48 -2.36 17.94
CA VAL A 40 18.52 -0.90 18.03
C VAL A 40 19.84 -0.54 18.70
N LEU A 41 20.92 -0.49 17.90
CA LEU A 41 22.21 -0.01 18.37
C LEU A 41 22.05 1.46 18.75
N THR A 42 22.09 1.71 20.06
CA THR A 42 22.11 3.07 20.60
C THR A 42 23.33 3.83 20.07
N TYR A 43 23.24 5.16 19.96
CA TYR A 43 24.32 6.03 19.45
C TYR A 43 25.67 5.80 20.16
N LYS A 44 25.66 5.32 21.41
CA LYS A 44 26.88 4.93 22.16
C LYS A 44 27.54 3.64 21.66
N GLN A 45 26.79 2.67 21.12
CA GLN A 45 27.34 1.43 20.57
C GLN A 45 28.04 1.61 19.21
N ARG A 46 27.68 2.65 18.42
CA ARG A 46 28.40 2.97 17.16
C ARG A 46 29.86 3.39 17.37
N LYS A 47 30.25 3.81 18.57
CA LYS A 47 31.62 4.20 18.88
C LYS A 47 32.55 3.02 19.25
N SER A 48 32.03 1.78 19.33
CA SER A 48 32.79 0.62 19.84
C SER A 48 33.03 -0.50 18.83
N THR A 49 32.69 -0.34 17.55
CA THR A 49 33.21 -1.25 16.51
C THR A 49 34.62 -0.85 16.15
N SER A 50 35.58 -1.44 16.86
CA SER A 50 37.00 -1.47 16.49
C SER A 50 37.17 -1.91 15.02
N PRO A 51 38.17 -1.40 14.28
CA PRO A 51 38.26 -1.56 12.83
C PRO A 51 38.85 -2.91 12.43
N ALA A 52 38.09 -4.00 12.64
CA ALA A 52 38.56 -5.36 12.34
C ALA A 52 38.99 -5.55 10.87
N LEU A 53 38.47 -4.75 9.95
CA LEU A 53 38.81 -4.80 8.53
C LEU A 53 40.02 -3.94 8.12
N LEU A 54 40.47 -2.98 8.96
CA LEU A 54 41.63 -2.14 8.62
C LEU A 54 42.97 -2.83 8.85
N GLY A 55 43.00 -3.94 9.61
CA GLY A 55 44.21 -4.75 9.83
C GLY A 55 44.42 -5.85 8.78
N ILE A 56 43.50 -6.01 7.83
CA ILE A 56 43.59 -7.04 6.80
C ILE A 56 44.43 -6.50 5.63
N PRO A 57 45.42 -7.27 5.11
CA PRO A 57 46.18 -6.88 3.94
C PRO A 57 45.30 -6.61 2.71
N ALA A 58 45.71 -5.64 1.88
CA ALA A 58 44.93 -5.21 0.72
C ALA A 58 44.67 -6.35 -0.28
N GLU A 59 45.60 -7.31 -0.38
CA GLU A 59 45.51 -8.51 -1.22
C GLU A 59 44.33 -9.37 -0.81
N ILE A 60 44.17 -9.61 0.50
CA ILE A 60 43.07 -10.41 1.05
C ILE A 60 41.74 -9.70 0.84
N ILE A 61 41.69 -8.37 1.01
CA ILE A 61 40.49 -7.57 0.74
C ILE A 61 40.08 -7.66 -0.74
N LYS A 62 41.04 -7.62 -1.67
CA LYS A 62 40.79 -7.82 -3.11
C LYS A 62 40.27 -9.22 -3.41
N MET A 63 40.84 -10.26 -2.82
CA MET A 63 40.36 -11.65 -2.96
C MET A 63 38.93 -11.79 -2.45
N ILE A 64 38.60 -11.21 -1.29
CA ILE A 64 37.23 -11.18 -0.78
C ILE A 64 36.30 -10.50 -1.78
N ALA A 65 36.67 -9.32 -2.28
CA ALA A 65 35.85 -8.57 -3.24
C ALA A 65 35.64 -9.31 -4.57
N GLU A 66 36.59 -10.14 -5.00
CA GLU A 66 36.49 -10.97 -6.21
C GLU A 66 35.57 -12.18 -6.03
N LEU A 67 35.41 -12.67 -4.80
CA LEU A 67 34.47 -13.75 -4.45
C LEU A 67 33.05 -13.25 -4.17
N LEU A 68 32.86 -11.94 -3.97
CA LEU A 68 31.56 -11.34 -3.72
C LEU A 68 30.78 -11.13 -5.03
N PRO A 69 29.43 -11.29 -5.02
CA PRO A 69 28.59 -10.80 -6.10
C PRO A 69 28.86 -9.31 -6.36
N GLY A 70 28.84 -8.88 -7.63
CA GLY A 70 29.27 -7.53 -8.02
C GLY A 70 28.62 -6.39 -7.22
N LYS A 71 27.33 -6.48 -6.91
CA LYS A 71 26.61 -5.52 -6.07
C LYS A 71 27.09 -5.48 -4.62
N ASN A 72 27.45 -6.62 -4.04
CA ASN A 72 27.99 -6.70 -2.68
C ASN A 72 29.43 -6.18 -2.64
N ALA A 73 30.24 -6.48 -3.66
CA ALA A 73 31.57 -5.91 -3.81
C ALA A 73 31.50 -4.37 -3.94
N ALA A 74 30.54 -3.85 -4.71
CA ALA A 74 30.28 -2.41 -4.80
C ALA A 74 29.85 -1.81 -3.44
N CYS A 75 29.02 -2.49 -2.65
CA CYS A 75 28.69 -2.06 -1.29
C CYS A 75 29.95 -2.03 -0.40
N LEU A 76 30.79 -3.07 -0.46
CA LEU A 76 32.05 -3.14 0.28
C LEU A 76 32.98 -1.97 -0.08
N THR A 77 33.07 -1.62 -1.37
CA THR A 77 33.80 -0.43 -1.85
C THR A 77 33.30 0.86 -1.21
N LEU A 78 31.99 0.98 -0.93
CA LEU A 78 31.39 2.17 -0.31
C LEU A 78 31.47 2.21 1.23
N CYS A 79 31.90 1.13 1.89
CA CYS A 79 31.93 1.07 3.35
C CYS A 79 32.93 2.05 3.98
N SER A 80 34.04 2.36 3.31
CA SER A 80 35.03 3.33 3.81
C SER A 80 35.88 3.91 2.69
N ARG A 81 36.56 5.04 2.97
CA ARG A 81 37.55 5.63 2.03
C ARG A 81 38.68 4.65 1.71
N SER A 82 39.18 3.94 2.73
CA SER A 82 40.23 2.94 2.59
C SER A 82 39.82 1.77 1.68
N MET A 83 38.59 1.25 1.83
CA MET A 83 38.08 0.21 0.92
C MET A 83 37.95 0.71 -0.51
N LYS A 84 37.50 1.96 -0.69
CA LYS A 84 37.41 2.58 -2.00
C LYS A 84 38.78 2.72 -2.67
N GLU A 85 39.79 3.16 -1.93
CA GLU A 85 41.16 3.29 -2.44
C GLU A 85 41.76 1.93 -2.82
N MET A 86 41.54 0.89 -2.00
CA MET A 86 42.08 -0.46 -2.27
C MET A 86 41.40 -1.18 -3.44
N LEU A 87 40.08 -1.07 -3.55
CA LEU A 87 39.28 -1.78 -4.55
C LEU A 87 39.10 -0.98 -5.85
N GLY A 88 39.31 0.33 -5.80
CA GLY A 88 39.09 1.26 -6.91
C GLY A 88 37.62 1.40 -7.32
N ASP A 89 37.40 2.08 -8.43
CA ASP A 89 36.04 2.34 -8.94
C ASP A 89 35.46 1.20 -9.80
N ARG A 90 36.21 0.10 -10.02
CA ARG A 90 35.82 -0.98 -10.95
C ARG A 90 34.42 -1.55 -10.65
N TYR A 91 34.14 -1.80 -9.37
CA TYR A 91 32.84 -2.34 -8.94
C TYR A 91 31.73 -1.30 -9.03
N LEU A 92 32.02 -0.02 -8.77
CA LEU A 92 31.05 1.07 -8.89
C LEU A 92 30.71 1.37 -10.35
N ILE A 93 31.69 1.27 -11.25
CA ILE A 93 31.50 1.41 -12.70
C ILE A 93 30.66 0.23 -13.22
N ALA A 94 30.90 -0.98 -12.74
CA ALA A 94 30.11 -2.16 -13.11
C ALA A 94 28.62 -2.02 -12.73
N MET A 95 28.29 -1.25 -11.69
CA MET A 95 26.90 -0.98 -11.31
C MET A 95 26.20 0.04 -12.23
N ARG A 96 26.93 0.77 -13.07
CA ARG A 96 26.34 1.74 -14.01
C ARG A 96 25.71 0.98 -15.17
N ILE A 97 24.43 1.25 -15.43
CA ILE A 97 23.73 0.71 -16.59
C ILE A 97 24.11 1.57 -17.81
N PRO A 98 24.65 0.98 -18.90
CA PRO A 98 24.97 1.70 -20.12
C PRO A 98 23.78 2.51 -20.63
N TYR A 99 24.03 3.75 -21.09
CA TYR A 99 23.00 4.66 -21.56
C TYR A 99 22.16 4.03 -22.68
N LYS A 100 20.82 4.04 -22.51
CA LYS A 100 19.91 4.04 -23.66
C LYS A 100 19.73 5.50 -24.10
N LEU A 101 19.84 5.76 -25.40
CA LEU A 101 19.92 7.06 -26.11
C LEU A 101 18.95 8.19 -25.69
N PHE A 102 17.99 7.94 -24.80
CA PHE A 102 16.89 8.84 -24.45
C PHE A 102 16.76 9.16 -22.95
N ASN A 103 17.77 8.84 -22.12
CA ASN A 103 17.75 9.16 -20.69
C ASN A 103 18.88 10.12 -20.30
N PHE A 104 18.53 11.31 -19.82
CA PHE A 104 19.43 12.39 -19.39
C PHE A 104 20.17 12.13 -18.06
N SER A 105 20.17 10.90 -17.52
CA SER A 105 20.85 10.60 -16.26
C SER A 105 21.37 9.17 -16.23
N PRO A 106 22.62 8.94 -15.77
CA PRO A 106 23.17 7.61 -15.63
C PRO A 106 22.33 6.82 -14.61
N ARG A 107 21.95 5.60 -15.01
CA ARG A 107 21.20 4.67 -14.15
C ARG A 107 22.18 3.73 -13.46
N VAL A 108 21.77 3.27 -12.29
CA VAL A 108 22.49 2.27 -11.52
C VAL A 108 21.61 1.01 -11.43
N GLU A 109 22.21 -0.16 -11.29
CA GLU A 109 21.45 -1.38 -11.05
C GLU A 109 20.55 -1.23 -9.80
N ILE A 110 19.24 -1.37 -9.97
CA ILE A 110 18.29 -1.13 -8.88
C ILE A 110 18.51 -2.04 -7.67
N THR A 111 18.96 -3.29 -7.89
CA THR A 111 19.20 -4.23 -6.79
C THR A 111 20.35 -3.79 -5.87
N PHE A 112 21.33 -3.07 -6.42
CA PHE A 112 22.39 -2.43 -5.65
C PHE A 112 21.86 -1.23 -4.85
N VAL A 113 20.99 -0.42 -5.45
CA VAL A 113 20.34 0.72 -4.77
C VAL A 113 19.45 0.24 -3.62
N GLU A 114 18.72 -0.86 -3.79
CA GLU A 114 17.93 -1.51 -2.75
C GLU A 114 18.78 -1.97 -1.57
N LEU A 115 19.94 -2.60 -1.85
CA LEU A 115 20.87 -3.02 -0.81
C LEU A 115 21.36 -1.84 0.02
N LEU A 116 21.71 -0.72 -0.63
CA LEU A 116 22.12 0.50 0.07
C LEU A 116 20.97 1.13 0.88
N ALA A 117 19.75 1.13 0.32
CA ALA A 117 18.59 1.71 0.99
C ALA A 117 18.14 0.89 2.22
N ARG A 118 18.48 -0.40 2.29
CA ARG A 118 18.13 -1.29 3.41
C ARG A 118 18.62 -0.73 4.76
N ASP A 119 19.81 -0.16 4.78
CA ASP A 119 20.44 0.34 6.00
C ASP A 119 20.09 1.81 6.30
N LEU A 120 19.19 2.41 5.49
CA LEU A 120 18.72 3.78 5.60
C LEU A 120 17.20 3.79 5.89
N PRO A 121 16.78 3.77 7.17
CA PRO A 121 15.37 3.55 7.53
C PRO A 121 14.41 4.62 6.98
N GLN A 122 14.86 5.86 6.88
CA GLN A 122 14.09 7.00 6.33
C GLN A 122 14.18 7.11 4.80
N HIS A 123 14.80 6.16 4.13
CA HIS A 123 14.98 6.18 2.69
C HIS A 123 14.45 4.89 2.04
N PHE A 124 14.29 4.96 0.73
CA PHE A 124 13.92 3.82 -0.10
C PHE A 124 14.59 3.91 -1.47
N ALA A 125 14.76 2.75 -2.12
CA ALA A 125 15.19 2.67 -3.50
C ALA A 125 14.02 2.93 -4.43
N CYS A 126 14.12 3.96 -5.27
CA CYS A 126 13.10 4.30 -6.23
C CYS A 126 13.31 3.55 -7.54
N PHE A 127 12.36 2.68 -7.87
CA PHE A 127 12.34 1.89 -9.10
C PHE A 127 12.05 2.70 -10.37
N GLU A 128 11.65 3.97 -10.24
CA GLU A 128 11.42 4.83 -11.40
C GLU A 128 12.68 5.50 -11.90
N CYS A 129 13.59 5.91 -11.00
CA CYS A 129 14.80 6.66 -11.33
C CYS A 129 16.12 5.96 -10.96
N ASP A 130 16.05 4.80 -10.31
CA ASP A 130 17.19 4.01 -9.84
C ASP A 130 18.07 4.79 -8.84
N ARG A 131 17.43 5.55 -7.92
CA ARG A 131 18.09 6.36 -6.87
C ARG A 131 17.45 6.15 -5.50
N ILE A 132 18.16 6.56 -4.46
CA ILE A 132 17.66 6.56 -3.07
C ILE A 132 16.93 7.88 -2.81
N HIS A 133 15.69 7.79 -2.35
CA HIS A 133 14.87 8.94 -1.95
C HIS A 133 14.52 8.87 -0.47
N GLN A 134 14.28 10.03 0.15
CA GLN A 134 13.72 10.10 1.49
C GLN A 134 12.24 9.71 1.45
N ALA A 135 11.78 8.87 2.36
CA ALA A 135 10.38 8.44 2.41
C ALA A 135 9.41 9.63 2.58
N ARG A 136 9.80 10.65 3.34
CA ARG A 136 8.99 11.87 3.56
C ARG A 136 8.76 12.73 2.33
N THR A 137 9.53 12.55 1.24
CA THR A 137 9.32 13.32 0.00
C THR A 137 8.18 12.75 -0.83
N ILE A 138 7.69 11.56 -0.49
CA ILE A 138 6.61 10.89 -1.20
C ILE A 138 5.29 11.50 -0.77
N LYS A 139 4.55 12.01 -1.76
CA LYS A 139 3.21 12.57 -1.53
C LYS A 139 2.18 11.47 -1.50
N TRP A 140 1.03 11.80 -0.91
CA TRP A 140 -0.12 10.91 -0.85
C TRP A 140 -0.70 10.68 -2.25
N PRO A 141 -1.37 9.54 -2.49
CA PRO A 141 -2.07 9.23 -3.74
C PRO A 141 -3.01 10.32 -4.27
N ASN A 142 -3.58 11.15 -3.39
CA ASN A 142 -4.46 12.26 -3.76
C ASN A 142 -3.72 13.57 -4.17
N ASN A 143 -2.37 13.58 -4.14
CA ASN A 143 -1.55 14.74 -4.47
C ASN A 143 -0.47 14.38 -5.49
N THR A 144 -0.85 14.42 -6.77
CA THR A 144 -0.09 13.84 -7.89
C THR A 144 0.84 14.81 -8.61
N LYS A 145 0.72 16.12 -8.35
CA LYS A 145 1.49 17.14 -9.09
C LYS A 145 3.01 17.02 -8.85
N ASP A 146 3.44 16.51 -7.69
CA ASP A 146 4.86 16.43 -7.28
C ASP A 146 5.22 15.13 -6.52
N HIS A 147 4.65 13.99 -6.92
CA HIS A 147 4.61 12.73 -6.15
C HIS A 147 5.95 12.24 -5.54
N LEU A 148 7.10 12.57 -6.12
CA LEU A 148 8.41 12.07 -5.67
C LEU A 148 9.45 13.16 -5.37
N GLY A 149 9.09 14.45 -5.50
CA GLY A 149 10.04 15.57 -5.36
C GLY A 149 11.24 15.49 -6.31
N CYS A 150 11.15 14.68 -7.36
CA CYS A 150 12.23 14.38 -8.29
C CYS A 150 11.76 14.51 -9.73
N GLU A 151 12.41 15.40 -10.49
CA GLU A 151 12.07 15.68 -11.87
C GLU A 151 12.15 14.43 -12.77
N THR A 152 13.13 13.56 -12.55
CA THR A 152 13.27 12.32 -13.33
C THR A 152 12.09 11.37 -13.14
N CYS A 153 11.59 11.26 -11.91
CA CYS A 153 10.44 10.40 -11.64
C CYS A 153 9.15 11.03 -12.18
N ALA A 154 8.97 12.35 -11.99
CA ALA A 154 7.82 13.09 -12.48
C ALA A 154 7.60 12.94 -14.00
N ARG A 155 8.69 12.88 -14.78
CA ARG A 155 8.65 12.71 -16.24
C ARG A 155 8.33 11.28 -16.69
N ARG A 156 8.67 10.25 -15.91
CA ARG A 156 8.55 8.86 -16.37
C ARG A 156 7.13 8.34 -16.27
N ARG A 157 6.36 8.70 -15.22
CA ARG A 157 4.98 8.22 -14.96
C ARG A 157 4.76 6.73 -15.30
N GLN A 158 5.80 5.91 -15.10
CA GLN A 158 5.75 4.47 -15.24
C GLN A 158 5.37 3.88 -13.88
N ASN A 159 4.71 2.73 -13.86
CA ASN A 159 4.25 2.12 -12.61
C ASN A 159 3.26 2.99 -11.83
N VAL A 160 2.20 3.41 -12.51
CA VAL A 160 1.08 4.15 -11.92
C VAL A 160 -0.21 3.38 -12.15
N TYR A 161 -0.91 3.09 -11.05
CA TYR A 161 -2.28 2.61 -11.06
C TYR A 161 -3.24 3.80 -11.00
N ILE A 162 -4.14 3.85 -11.97
CA ILE A 162 -5.14 4.91 -12.11
C ILE A 162 -6.49 4.23 -12.08
N LEU A 163 -7.28 4.56 -11.07
CA LEU A 163 -8.57 3.92 -10.84
C LEU A 163 -9.64 4.45 -11.81
N ARG A 164 -9.65 5.77 -12.02
CA ARG A 164 -10.53 6.45 -12.97
C ARG A 164 -9.75 7.49 -13.78
N PRO A 165 -9.90 7.53 -15.12
CA PRO A 165 -9.37 8.63 -15.91
C PRO A 165 -9.87 9.98 -15.38
N SER A 166 -8.98 10.98 -15.32
CA SER A 166 -9.24 12.33 -14.82
C SER A 166 -9.43 12.46 -13.30
N SER A 167 -9.38 11.36 -12.53
CA SER A 167 -9.26 11.47 -11.09
C SER A 167 -7.84 11.92 -10.72
N PRO A 168 -7.66 12.88 -9.80
CA PRO A 168 -6.37 13.20 -9.22
C PRO A 168 -5.81 12.08 -8.34
N PHE A 169 -6.59 11.03 -8.03
CA PHE A 169 -6.14 9.89 -7.24
C PHE A 169 -5.37 8.89 -8.09
N GLU A 170 -4.03 8.97 -8.02
CA GLU A 170 -3.12 8.07 -8.71
C GLU A 170 -2.22 7.37 -7.68
N ILE A 171 -2.06 6.05 -7.82
CA ILE A 171 -1.24 5.25 -6.92
C ILE A 171 0.05 4.86 -7.63
N HIS A 172 1.18 5.27 -7.08
CA HIS A 172 2.52 4.89 -7.52
C HIS A 172 3.04 3.69 -6.75
N PHE A 173 3.87 2.87 -7.39
CA PHE A 173 4.46 1.71 -6.70
C PHE A 173 5.27 2.12 -5.45
N ALA A 174 5.95 3.27 -5.47
CA ALA A 174 6.68 3.78 -4.31
C ALA A 174 5.78 3.96 -3.07
N GLN A 175 4.52 4.37 -3.26
CA GLN A 175 3.56 4.49 -2.17
C GLN A 175 3.17 3.12 -1.63
N VAL A 176 2.90 2.15 -2.51
CA VAL A 176 2.60 0.75 -2.13
C VAL A 176 3.77 0.14 -1.35
N TYR A 177 5.00 0.33 -1.83
CA TYR A 177 6.22 -0.13 -1.17
C TYR A 177 6.36 0.44 0.24
N LEU A 178 6.19 1.77 0.40
CA LEU A 178 6.34 2.42 1.69
C LEU A 178 5.24 2.04 2.68
N ALA A 179 4.00 1.89 2.21
CA ALA A 179 2.89 1.42 3.03
C ALA A 179 3.13 -0.01 3.53
N ALA A 180 3.54 -0.91 2.62
CA ALA A 180 3.82 -2.29 2.97
C ALA A 180 5.07 -2.42 3.86
N LYS A 181 6.08 -1.57 3.66
CA LYS A 181 7.25 -1.48 4.54
C LYS A 181 6.84 -1.07 5.95
N GLN A 182 6.02 -0.03 6.10
CA GLN A 182 5.50 0.40 7.41
C GLN A 182 4.66 -0.69 8.08
N HIS A 183 3.76 -1.34 7.34
CA HIS A 183 2.94 -2.43 7.87
C HIS A 183 3.80 -3.60 8.42
N ARG A 184 4.84 -4.00 7.68
CA ARG A 184 5.72 -5.10 8.11
C ARG A 184 6.64 -4.76 9.28
N THR A 185 7.16 -3.54 9.32
CA THR A 185 8.13 -3.16 10.35
C THR A 185 7.48 -2.60 11.61
N GLY A 186 6.22 -2.15 11.52
CA GLY A 186 5.54 -1.42 12.59
C GLY A 186 6.15 -0.04 12.87
N ILE A 187 7.08 0.42 12.03
CA ILE A 187 7.78 1.69 12.22
C ILE A 187 7.07 2.76 11.42
N ASP A 188 6.73 3.87 12.08
CA ASP A 188 6.07 5.04 11.48
C ASP A 188 7.04 5.91 10.66
N LEU A 189 7.65 5.29 9.64
CA LEU A 189 8.55 5.93 8.69
C LEU A 189 8.11 5.71 7.22
N GLY A 190 6.96 5.07 6.99
CA GLY A 190 6.41 4.82 5.66
C GLY A 190 5.21 5.69 5.32
N LEU A 191 4.31 5.17 4.49
CA LEU A 191 3.01 5.79 4.24
C LEU A 191 1.94 5.10 5.09
N PRO A 192 1.20 5.84 5.93
CA PRO A 192 0.09 5.27 6.69
C PRO A 192 -1.02 4.80 5.74
N LEU A 193 -1.83 3.83 6.19
CA LEU A 193 -2.90 3.24 5.39
C LEU A 193 -3.96 4.29 4.98
N GLU A 194 -4.17 5.28 5.84
CA GLU A 194 -5.04 6.43 5.64
C GLU A 194 -4.68 7.23 4.38
N ALA A 195 -3.42 7.19 3.94
CA ALA A 195 -3.01 7.89 2.72
C ALA A 195 -3.70 7.34 1.45
N PHE A 196 -4.18 6.08 1.50
CA PHE A 196 -4.90 5.45 0.39
C PHE A 196 -6.42 5.62 0.49
N ARG A 197 -6.92 6.21 1.59
CA ARG A 197 -8.33 6.61 1.68
C ARG A 197 -8.53 7.88 0.87
N HIS A 198 -9.57 7.88 0.05
CA HIS A 198 -9.85 9.01 -0.83
C HIS A 198 -11.34 9.15 -1.05
N GLN A 199 -11.77 10.39 -1.19
CA GLN A 199 -13.13 10.73 -1.54
C GLN A 199 -13.12 11.99 -2.40
N GLU A 200 -13.80 11.94 -3.53
CA GLU A 200 -13.94 13.08 -4.42
C GLU A 200 -15.32 13.09 -5.08
N VAL A 201 -15.85 14.30 -5.29
CA VAL A 201 -17.01 14.53 -6.14
C VAL A 201 -16.56 15.41 -7.29
N THR A 202 -16.83 14.96 -8.52
CA THR A 202 -16.52 15.69 -9.75
C THR A 202 -17.79 15.81 -10.58
N HIS A 203 -17.95 16.92 -11.30
CA HIS A 203 -19.07 17.11 -12.21
C HIS A 203 -18.53 17.41 -13.60
N SER A 204 -18.85 16.54 -14.57
CA SER A 204 -18.51 16.77 -15.96
C SER A 204 -19.64 17.55 -16.63
N ARG A 205 -19.40 18.83 -16.94
CA ARG A 205 -20.35 19.65 -17.70
C ARG A 205 -20.61 19.11 -19.10
N PHE A 206 -19.63 18.45 -19.70
CA PHE A 206 -19.72 17.92 -21.07
C PHE A 206 -20.70 16.74 -21.15
N TRP A 207 -20.60 15.80 -20.20
CA TRP A 207 -21.49 14.65 -20.12
C TRP A 207 -22.71 14.88 -19.23
N ASN A 208 -22.75 15.99 -18.50
CA ASN A 208 -23.69 16.28 -17.42
C ASN A 208 -23.79 15.14 -16.39
N VAL A 209 -22.66 14.52 -16.07
CA VAL A 209 -22.56 13.42 -15.10
C VAL A 209 -21.85 13.91 -13.86
N THR A 210 -22.48 13.70 -12.70
CA THR A 210 -21.82 13.86 -11.41
C THR A 210 -21.26 12.52 -10.98
N THR A 211 -19.98 12.52 -10.64
CA THR A 211 -19.27 11.34 -10.18
C THR A 211 -18.83 11.53 -8.74
N LEU A 212 -19.14 10.55 -7.89
CA LEU A 212 -18.49 10.37 -6.59
C LEU A 212 -17.57 9.15 -6.67
N LEU A 213 -16.30 9.32 -6.30
CA LEU A 213 -15.34 8.24 -6.12
C LEU A 213 -14.92 8.19 -4.64
N SER A 214 -15.05 7.01 -4.06
CA SER A 214 -14.57 6.72 -2.70
C SER A 214 -13.67 5.51 -2.70
N VAL A 215 -12.58 5.55 -1.91
CA VAL A 215 -11.57 4.49 -1.79
C VAL A 215 -11.27 4.23 -0.31
N ASP A 216 -11.20 2.95 0.05
CA ASP A 216 -10.70 2.46 1.32
C ASP A 216 -9.61 1.41 1.09
N ALA A 217 -8.73 1.23 2.07
CA ALA A 217 -7.54 0.39 1.95
C ALA A 217 -7.35 -0.44 3.22
N ARG A 218 -6.87 -1.67 3.04
CA ARG A 218 -6.55 -2.62 4.13
C ARG A 218 -5.33 -3.46 3.76
N PHE A 219 -4.66 -3.97 4.79
CA PHE A 219 -3.70 -5.06 4.61
C PHE A 219 -4.41 -6.39 4.86
N VAL A 220 -4.33 -7.30 3.90
CA VAL A 220 -4.90 -8.65 3.99
C VAL A 220 -3.77 -9.62 3.69
N SER A 221 -3.44 -10.50 4.65
CA SER A 221 -2.32 -11.45 4.51
C SER A 221 -1.01 -10.77 4.05
N ASN A 222 -0.68 -9.60 4.61
CA ASN A 222 0.51 -8.79 4.29
C ASN A 222 0.51 -8.19 2.87
N GLU A 223 -0.65 -8.10 2.21
CA GLU A 223 -0.81 -7.48 0.90
C GLU A 223 -1.73 -6.26 0.99
N LEU A 224 -1.40 -5.21 0.25
CA LEU A 224 -2.24 -4.01 0.19
C LEU A 224 -3.43 -4.27 -0.73
N VAL A 225 -4.62 -4.26 -0.15
CA VAL A 225 -5.89 -4.45 -0.86
C VAL A 225 -6.73 -3.18 -0.73
N LEU A 226 -7.33 -2.76 -1.84
CA LEU A 226 -8.20 -1.60 -1.91
C LEU A 226 -9.63 -2.01 -2.22
N ARG A 227 -10.57 -1.30 -1.62
CA ARG A 227 -11.96 -1.24 -2.08
C ARG A 227 -12.21 0.16 -2.65
N SER A 228 -12.81 0.22 -3.83
CA SER A 228 -13.27 1.49 -4.40
C SER A 228 -14.72 1.38 -4.82
N GLN A 229 -15.44 2.49 -4.74
CA GLN A 229 -16.80 2.60 -5.26
C GLN A 229 -16.92 3.90 -6.05
N THR A 230 -17.38 3.77 -7.31
CA THR A 230 -17.64 4.89 -8.20
C THR A 230 -19.15 4.99 -8.40
N TRP A 231 -19.72 6.16 -8.16
CA TRP A 231 -21.12 6.49 -8.38
C TRP A 231 -21.19 7.50 -9.51
N ASP A 232 -21.81 7.15 -10.62
CA ASP A 232 -22.08 8.06 -11.74
C ASP A 232 -23.57 8.35 -11.78
N PHE A 233 -23.93 9.59 -11.42
CA PHE A 233 -25.29 10.10 -11.45
C PHE A 233 -25.57 10.78 -12.80
N VAL A 234 -26.61 10.29 -13.47
CA VAL A 234 -27.08 10.77 -14.77
C VAL A 234 -28.50 11.33 -14.60
N PRO A 235 -28.72 12.63 -14.81
CA PRO A 235 -30.05 13.24 -14.73
C PRO A 235 -30.99 12.73 -15.84
N LEU A 236 -32.28 12.56 -15.53
CA LEU A 236 -33.30 12.03 -16.46
C LEU A 236 -33.71 13.00 -17.59
N ASN A 237 -33.33 14.28 -17.51
CA ASN A 237 -33.84 15.34 -18.40
C ASN A 237 -33.25 15.33 -19.84
N LEU A 238 -32.68 14.21 -20.28
CA LEU A 238 -32.02 14.06 -21.57
C LEU A 238 -32.78 13.08 -22.46
N LYS A 239 -33.92 13.52 -22.98
CA LYS A 239 -34.49 12.89 -24.18
C LYS A 239 -33.41 12.95 -25.26
N ASP A 240 -33.00 11.78 -25.76
CA ASP A 240 -32.01 11.53 -26.84
C ASP A 240 -30.51 11.37 -26.49
N ARG A 241 -30.05 11.49 -25.24
CA ARG A 241 -28.61 11.26 -24.91
C ARG A 241 -28.27 10.02 -24.09
N ASP A 242 -29.24 9.24 -23.61
CA ASP A 242 -28.95 8.07 -22.78
C ASP A 242 -28.07 7.04 -23.49
N ALA A 243 -28.32 6.79 -24.79
CA ALA A 243 -27.48 5.92 -25.60
C ALA A 243 -26.08 6.49 -25.85
N GLU A 244 -25.94 7.80 -26.05
CA GLU A 244 -24.63 8.45 -26.26
C GLU A 244 -23.80 8.55 -24.98
N ILE A 245 -24.40 8.83 -23.82
CA ILE A 245 -23.70 8.87 -22.53
C ILE A 245 -23.17 7.48 -22.16
N LEU A 246 -23.95 6.43 -22.43
CA LEU A 246 -23.55 5.03 -22.27
C LEU A 246 -22.47 4.61 -23.29
N ASN A 247 -22.56 5.08 -24.55
CA ASN A 247 -21.63 4.69 -25.62
C ASN A 247 -20.30 5.47 -25.63
N TYR A 248 -20.27 6.74 -25.20
CA TYR A 248 -19.11 7.63 -25.35
C TYR A 248 -18.33 7.92 -24.06
N GLY A 249 -18.65 7.24 -22.96
CA GLY A 249 -17.76 7.18 -21.78
C GLY A 249 -18.04 8.20 -20.68
N GLY A 250 -19.26 8.75 -20.61
CA GLY A 250 -19.68 9.57 -19.47
C GLY A 250 -19.83 8.77 -18.17
N ILE A 251 -20.10 7.46 -18.27
CA ILE A 251 -20.24 6.53 -17.15
C ILE A 251 -19.03 5.61 -17.06
N THR A 252 -18.63 5.29 -15.84
CA THR A 252 -17.55 4.35 -15.55
C THR A 252 -17.99 2.92 -15.82
N THR A 253 -17.87 2.48 -17.07
CA THR A 253 -18.18 1.09 -17.47
C THR A 253 -16.99 0.16 -17.33
N ARG A 254 -15.77 0.71 -17.23
CA ARG A 254 -14.52 -0.06 -17.16
C ARG A 254 -14.21 -0.42 -15.71
N ALA A 255 -14.34 -1.70 -15.37
CA ALA A 255 -13.90 -2.22 -14.08
C ALA A 255 -12.37 -2.16 -13.95
N CYS A 256 -11.64 -2.54 -15.00
CA CYS A 256 -10.17 -2.52 -15.02
C CYS A 256 -9.63 -2.21 -16.43
N LYS A 257 -8.30 -2.08 -16.57
CA LYS A 257 -7.65 -1.86 -17.88
C LYS A 257 -7.87 -2.99 -18.90
N HIS A 258 -8.34 -4.15 -18.45
CA HIS A 258 -8.64 -5.30 -19.32
C HIS A 258 -10.08 -5.32 -19.85
N SER A 259 -10.97 -4.47 -19.32
CA SER A 259 -12.37 -4.42 -19.72
C SER A 259 -12.56 -4.07 -21.21
N ASP A 260 -11.62 -3.34 -21.82
CA ASP A 260 -11.73 -2.91 -23.23
C ASP A 260 -11.33 -3.99 -24.25
N ARG A 261 -10.55 -5.00 -23.84
CA ARG A 261 -9.91 -5.94 -24.78
C ARG A 261 -10.74 -7.18 -25.07
N TYR A 262 -11.68 -7.49 -24.20
CA TYR A 262 -12.45 -8.71 -24.28
C TYR A 262 -13.90 -8.36 -23.99
N THR A 263 -14.72 -8.37 -25.04
CA THR A 263 -16.19 -8.39 -24.93
C THR A 263 -16.68 -9.47 -23.96
N ASN A 264 -15.86 -10.52 -23.74
CA ASN A 264 -16.09 -11.60 -22.77
C ASN A 264 -15.64 -11.33 -21.33
N CYS A 265 -15.15 -10.13 -20.95
CA CYS A 265 -15.22 -9.69 -19.55
C CYS A 265 -16.67 -9.32 -19.20
N PHE A 266 -17.60 -10.21 -19.53
CA PHE A 266 -18.98 -10.06 -19.17
C PHE A 266 -19.08 -10.01 -17.65
N PHE A 267 -19.89 -9.08 -17.17
CA PHE A 267 -20.29 -8.87 -15.78
C PHE A 267 -20.83 -10.13 -15.06
N THR A 268 -20.90 -11.27 -15.75
CA THR A 268 -21.44 -12.55 -15.25
C THR A 268 -20.58 -13.22 -14.18
N ARG A 269 -19.26 -12.97 -14.14
CA ARG A 269 -18.36 -13.59 -13.14
C ARG A 269 -17.91 -12.67 -12.00
N GLY A 270 -18.26 -11.38 -12.03
CA GLY A 270 -17.86 -10.42 -10.98
C GLY A 270 -16.34 -10.34 -10.72
N GLN A 271 -15.51 -10.83 -11.65
CA GLN A 271 -14.06 -10.91 -11.51
C GLN A 271 -13.36 -10.86 -12.87
N CYS A 272 -12.24 -10.12 -12.96
CA CYS A 272 -11.38 -10.12 -14.15
C CYS A 272 -10.47 -11.35 -14.18
N SER A 273 -10.38 -12.05 -15.32
CA SER A 273 -9.49 -13.21 -15.50
C SER A 273 -8.00 -12.87 -15.51
N TYR A 274 -7.64 -11.62 -15.82
CA TYR A 274 -6.26 -11.17 -15.99
C TYR A 274 -5.66 -10.59 -14.71
N CYS A 275 -6.31 -9.57 -14.13
CA CYS A 275 -5.83 -8.94 -12.90
C CYS A 275 -6.51 -9.44 -11.62
N ARG A 276 -7.44 -10.39 -11.73
CA ARG A 276 -8.20 -10.99 -10.61
C ARG A 276 -9.01 -10.03 -9.75
N MET A 277 -9.08 -8.76 -10.15
CA MET A 277 -9.93 -7.74 -9.54
C MET A 277 -11.37 -8.24 -9.49
N HIS A 278 -11.97 -8.25 -8.29
CA HIS A 278 -13.40 -8.45 -8.15
C HIS A 278 -14.12 -7.13 -8.37
N PHE A 279 -15.32 -7.19 -8.94
CA PHE A 279 -16.14 -6.01 -9.14
C PHE A 279 -17.62 -6.35 -9.07
N GLN A 280 -18.41 -5.37 -8.68
CA GLN A 280 -19.86 -5.43 -8.68
C GLN A 280 -20.42 -4.15 -9.27
N ALA A 281 -21.28 -4.28 -10.28
CA ALA A 281 -22.04 -3.18 -10.84
C ALA A 281 -23.49 -3.23 -10.32
N ARG A 282 -24.06 -2.08 -9.99
CA ARG A 282 -25.47 -1.91 -9.63
C ARG A 282 -26.01 -0.66 -10.30
N GLN A 283 -27.31 -0.67 -10.58
CA GLN A 283 -28.05 0.49 -11.03
C GLN A 283 -29.12 0.82 -9.99
N LYS A 284 -29.28 2.10 -9.67
CA LYS A 284 -30.30 2.60 -8.75
C LYS A 284 -31.07 3.75 -9.39
N HIS A 285 -32.40 3.65 -9.40
CA HIS A 285 -33.26 4.74 -9.83
C HIS A 285 -33.48 5.72 -8.67
N HIS A 286 -33.32 7.02 -8.94
CA HIS A 286 -33.56 8.10 -7.99
C HIS A 286 -34.80 8.91 -8.37
N GLY A 287 -35.92 8.21 -8.63
CA GLY A 287 -37.19 8.83 -9.04
C GLY A 287 -37.01 9.67 -10.32
N GLU A 288 -37.60 10.86 -10.35
CA GLU A 288 -37.48 11.82 -11.46
C GLU A 288 -36.11 12.51 -11.53
N ALA A 289 -35.27 12.38 -10.50
CA ALA A 289 -34.00 13.08 -10.46
C ALA A 289 -32.97 12.49 -11.43
N GLY A 290 -32.97 11.17 -11.64
CA GLY A 290 -31.97 10.50 -12.46
C GLY A 290 -31.75 9.03 -12.17
N ILE A 291 -30.74 8.47 -12.82
CA ILE A 291 -30.23 7.12 -12.62
C ILE A 291 -28.81 7.22 -12.05
N VAL A 292 -28.50 6.36 -11.08
CA VAL A 292 -27.16 6.19 -10.52
C VAL A 292 -26.59 4.84 -10.96
N PHE A 293 -25.42 4.87 -11.58
CA PHE A 293 -24.60 3.68 -11.84
C PHE A 293 -23.53 3.56 -10.77
N ILE A 294 -23.47 2.41 -10.11
CA ILE A 294 -22.54 2.15 -9.00
C ILE A 294 -21.62 1.02 -9.42
N LEU A 295 -20.31 1.27 -9.43
CA LEU A 295 -19.28 0.28 -9.69
C LEU A 295 -18.35 0.15 -8.48
N THR A 296 -18.45 -0.99 -7.79
CA THR A 296 -17.57 -1.35 -6.69
C THR A 296 -16.47 -2.26 -7.19
N ARG A 297 -15.22 -2.06 -6.74
CA ARG A 297 -14.06 -2.87 -7.11
C ARG A 297 -13.24 -3.24 -5.87
N TRP A 298 -12.69 -4.45 -5.88
CA TRP A 298 -11.70 -4.92 -4.91
C TRP A 298 -10.41 -5.25 -5.64
N ILE A 299 -9.34 -4.56 -5.28
CA ILE A 299 -8.06 -4.54 -6.00
C ILE A 299 -6.96 -5.01 -5.05
N ASN A 300 -6.24 -6.08 -5.39
CA ASN A 300 -5.04 -6.49 -4.67
C ASN A 300 -3.80 -5.92 -5.38
N LEU A 301 -3.10 -4.98 -4.73
CA LEU A 301 -1.87 -4.35 -5.24
C LEU A 301 -0.60 -5.13 -4.87
N GLY A 302 -0.72 -6.22 -4.12
CA GLY A 302 0.36 -7.11 -3.72
C GLY A 302 1.10 -6.69 -2.45
N ALA A 303 2.20 -7.39 -2.16
CA ALA A 303 3.01 -7.19 -0.96
C ALA A 303 3.91 -5.93 -1.00
N GLY A 304 3.94 -5.20 -2.12
CA GLY A 304 4.78 -4.00 -2.27
C GLY A 304 6.27 -4.26 -2.13
N LEU A 305 6.76 -5.41 -2.60
CA LEU A 305 8.18 -5.80 -2.53
C LEU A 305 8.93 -5.51 -3.83
N ASP A 306 8.34 -5.82 -4.97
CA ASP A 306 8.95 -5.66 -6.29
C ASP A 306 7.94 -4.97 -7.23
N PRO A 307 8.29 -3.88 -7.93
CA PRO A 307 7.42 -3.29 -8.93
C PRO A 307 7.11 -4.24 -10.08
N LYS A 308 7.88 -5.30 -10.29
CA LYS A 308 7.60 -6.35 -11.29
C LYS A 308 6.68 -7.44 -10.75
N ASP A 309 6.24 -7.34 -9.50
CA ASP A 309 5.24 -8.24 -8.93
C ASP A 309 4.03 -8.32 -9.86
N HIS A 310 3.59 -9.56 -10.10
CA HIS A 310 2.55 -9.85 -11.06
C HIS A 310 1.20 -9.24 -10.70
N LYS A 311 0.85 -9.18 -9.40
CA LYS A 311 -0.41 -8.57 -8.93
C LYS A 311 -0.41 -7.10 -9.29
N TRP A 312 0.66 -6.39 -8.96
CA TRP A 312 0.85 -4.99 -9.32
C TRP A 312 0.85 -4.75 -10.83
N GLN A 313 1.71 -5.48 -11.57
CA GLN A 313 1.86 -5.33 -13.02
C GLN A 313 0.56 -5.59 -13.79
N SER A 314 -0.27 -6.52 -13.30
CA SER A 314 -1.57 -6.82 -13.90
C SER A 314 -2.54 -5.62 -13.87
N HIS A 315 -2.40 -4.69 -12.94
CA HIS A 315 -3.29 -3.51 -12.85
C HIS A 315 -2.81 -2.34 -13.70
N ILE A 316 -1.52 -2.26 -14.01
CA ILE A 316 -0.93 -1.12 -14.72
C ILE A 316 -0.68 -1.41 -16.20
N SER A 317 -0.45 -2.66 -16.59
CA SER A 317 -0.21 -3.07 -17.98
C SER A 317 -1.52 -3.44 -18.68
N ARG A 318 -1.67 -3.02 -19.95
CA ARG A 318 -2.73 -3.53 -20.84
C ARG A 318 -2.39 -4.90 -21.43
N LYS A 319 -1.10 -5.22 -21.55
CA LYS A 319 -0.62 -6.53 -22.01
C LYS A 319 -0.70 -7.43 -20.79
N GLY A 320 -1.82 -8.14 -20.63
CA GLY A 320 -1.96 -9.19 -19.63
C GLY A 320 -0.83 -10.20 -19.84
N LEU A 321 0.24 -10.09 -19.07
CA LEU A 321 1.38 -11.01 -19.12
C LEU A 321 1.03 -12.39 -18.54
N PHE A 322 -0.21 -12.58 -18.09
CA PHE A 322 -0.66 -13.82 -17.47
C PHE A 322 -1.52 -14.66 -18.41
N ARG A 323 -1.04 -15.89 -18.66
CA ARG A 323 -1.92 -17.04 -18.77
C ARG A 323 -2.40 -17.37 -17.36
N ALA A 324 -3.70 -17.57 -17.19
CA ALA A 324 -4.26 -18.16 -15.97
C ALA A 324 -3.55 -19.51 -15.66
N HIS A 325 -3.80 -20.08 -14.49
CA HIS A 325 -3.16 -21.28 -13.92
C HIS A 325 -1.86 -20.86 -13.18
N THR A 326 -1.83 -20.62 -11.87
CA THR A 326 -1.85 -21.68 -10.83
C THR A 326 -1.78 -21.10 -9.39
N HIS A 327 -2.76 -20.30 -8.94
CA HIS A 327 -2.85 -19.97 -7.50
C HIS A 327 -4.27 -20.14 -6.94
N PRO A 328 -4.42 -20.65 -5.69
CA PRO A 328 -5.72 -20.87 -5.08
C PRO A 328 -6.49 -19.55 -4.96
N VAL A 329 -7.77 -19.60 -5.32
CA VAL A 329 -8.67 -18.46 -5.52
C VAL A 329 -9.26 -18.05 -4.18
N VAL A 330 -8.45 -17.48 -3.28
CA VAL A 330 -9.05 -16.73 -2.17
C VAL A 330 -9.71 -15.49 -2.78
N SER A 331 -11.02 -15.33 -2.54
CA SER A 331 -11.78 -14.20 -3.05
C SER A 331 -11.24 -12.91 -2.43
N ILE A 332 -10.65 -12.02 -3.25
CA ILE A 332 -10.16 -10.70 -2.79
C ILE A 332 -11.29 -9.93 -2.09
N LYS A 333 -12.52 -10.08 -2.57
CA LYS A 333 -13.69 -9.45 -1.96
C LYS A 333 -13.92 -10.00 -0.55
N GLU A 334 -14.08 -11.31 -0.40
CA GLU A 334 -14.33 -11.93 0.92
C GLU A 334 -13.19 -11.60 1.88
N ALA A 335 -11.95 -11.80 1.45
CA ALA A 335 -10.78 -11.54 2.28
C ALA A 335 -10.64 -10.08 2.72
N PHE A 336 -11.18 -9.12 1.96
CA PHE A 336 -11.22 -7.71 2.36
C PHE A 336 -12.38 -7.40 3.31
N GLU A 337 -13.58 -7.90 2.99
CA GLU A 337 -14.81 -7.64 3.76
C GLU A 337 -14.83 -8.39 5.11
N ASP A 338 -14.11 -9.50 5.23
CA ASP A 338 -13.94 -10.26 6.48
C ASP A 338 -12.99 -9.56 7.48
N GLN A 339 -12.25 -8.54 7.05
CA GLN A 339 -11.41 -7.75 7.94
C GLN A 339 -12.23 -6.70 8.70
N GLU A 340 -11.72 -6.30 9.86
CA GLU A 340 -12.25 -5.17 10.62
C GLU A 340 -12.17 -3.86 9.80
N GLY A 341 -13.25 -3.06 9.86
CA GLY A 341 -13.38 -1.76 9.21
C GLY A 341 -14.79 -1.54 8.66
N LEU A 342 -15.00 -0.45 7.93
CA LEU A 342 -16.31 -0.12 7.34
C LEU A 342 -16.83 -1.25 6.45
N SER A 343 -18.01 -1.77 6.78
CA SER A 343 -18.71 -2.72 5.93
C SER A 343 -19.04 -2.12 4.56
N LEU A 344 -19.29 -2.97 3.56
CA LEU A 344 -19.73 -2.51 2.24
C LEU A 344 -21.03 -1.68 2.32
N GLU A 345 -21.93 -2.01 3.24
CA GLU A 345 -23.22 -1.34 3.41
C GLU A 345 -23.06 0.06 4.01
N GLU A 346 -22.25 0.21 5.06
CA GLU A 346 -21.91 1.51 5.64
C GLU A 346 -21.19 2.39 4.62
N PHE A 347 -20.24 1.82 3.87
CA PHE A 347 -19.49 2.53 2.84
C PHE A 347 -20.40 3.03 1.72
N THR A 348 -21.34 2.19 1.28
CA THR A 348 -22.35 2.53 0.26
C THR A 348 -23.31 3.59 0.78
N SER A 349 -23.76 3.47 2.04
CA SER A 349 -24.69 4.42 2.65
C SER A 349 -24.07 5.80 2.87
N GLY A 350 -22.79 5.85 3.27
CA GLY A 350 -22.02 7.08 3.35
C GLY A 350 -21.92 7.78 2.00
N ASN A 351 -21.63 7.04 0.93
CA ASN A 351 -21.57 7.58 -0.43
C ASN A 351 -22.94 8.11 -0.91
N GLU A 352 -24.03 7.43 -0.59
CA GLU A 352 -25.37 7.91 -0.90
C GLU A 352 -25.67 9.24 -0.20
N LYS A 353 -25.33 9.37 1.08
CA LYS A 353 -25.51 10.61 1.84
C LYS A 353 -24.72 11.77 1.21
N LEU A 354 -23.45 11.54 0.89
CA LEU A 354 -22.58 12.55 0.27
C LEU A 354 -23.10 13.02 -1.09
N LEU A 355 -23.60 12.11 -1.92
CA LEU A 355 -24.18 12.46 -3.21
C LEU A 355 -25.43 13.33 -3.06
N ARG A 356 -26.26 13.08 -2.03
CA ARG A 356 -27.44 13.91 -1.71
C ARG A 356 -27.02 15.30 -1.23
N GLU A 357 -26.10 15.37 -0.27
CA GLU A 357 -25.59 16.63 0.27
C GLU A 357 -24.98 17.52 -0.81
N TRP A 358 -24.20 16.95 -1.74
CA TRP A 358 -23.64 17.70 -2.86
C TRP A 358 -24.71 18.28 -3.78
N ARG A 359 -25.79 17.54 -4.03
CA ARG A 359 -26.90 17.98 -4.87
C ARG A 359 -27.72 19.10 -4.25
N ASP A 360 -27.84 19.07 -2.92
CA ASP A 360 -28.63 20.05 -2.16
C ASP A 360 -27.84 21.35 -1.93
N GLN A 361 -26.56 21.40 -2.33
CA GLN A 361 -25.79 22.65 -2.33
C GLN A 361 -26.34 23.60 -3.40
N PRO A 362 -26.57 24.89 -3.06
CA PRO A 362 -27.00 25.87 -4.04
C PRO A 362 -25.92 26.01 -5.13
N SER A 363 -26.34 25.90 -6.39
CA SER A 363 -25.50 26.15 -7.56
C SER A 363 -24.92 27.56 -7.48
N ASN A 364 -23.62 27.68 -7.21
CA ASN A 364 -22.87 28.95 -7.32
C ASN A 364 -22.56 29.29 -8.77
#